data_AF-I1C362-F1
#
_entry.id   AF-I1C362-F1
#
_cell.length_a   1.000
_cell.length_b   1.000
_cell.length_c   1.000
_cell.angle_alpha   90.00
_cell.angle_beta   90.00
_cell.angle_gamma   90.00
#
_symmetry.space_group_name_H-M   'P 1'
#
loop_
_entity.id
_entity.type
_entity.pdbx_description
1 polymer ?
#
loop_
_entity_poly.entity_id
_entity_poly.type
_entity_poly.pdbx_seq_one_letter_code
_entity_poly.pdbx_strand_id
1 'polypeptide(L)'
;MKAYPDLQIAYLEQESLTIEDTDDNDIKKENAFYSVLIDGNCPISHDGRRSPKYRIRLPGNPILGDGKSDNQNTALIYYRGEYLQLIDANQDNYLEECIKIRSVLGEFEETTPPDRSPYAQTESNKSPVAIVGAREYIFSENVGILGDVAAGKEQTFGTLTQRIMATIGGRLHYGHPDILNATFMTTRGGVSKAQKGLHLNEDIYAGMNAFQRGGRIKHVEYFQCGKGRDLGFGSVLNFVTKIGSGMGF
;
A
#
# COMPACT_ATOMS: atom_id res chain seq x y z
N MET A 1 2.32 20.02 10.54
CA MET A 1 3.53 19.88 9.68
C MET A 1 4.80 20.54 10.22
N LYS A 2 4.78 21.33 11.32
CA LYS A 2 6.03 21.90 11.86
C LYS A 2 6.96 20.86 12.52
N ALA A 3 6.39 19.79 13.08
CA ALA A 3 7.16 18.71 13.71
C ALA A 3 7.89 17.80 12.69
N TYR A 4 7.29 17.60 11.51
CA TYR A 4 7.83 16.77 10.43
C TYR A 4 7.70 17.54 9.11
N PRO A 5 8.63 18.46 8.81
CA PRO A 5 8.52 19.32 7.63
C PRO A 5 8.66 18.55 6.31
N ASP A 6 9.41 17.45 6.32
CA ASP A 6 9.67 16.62 5.13
C ASP A 6 8.59 15.57 4.86
N LEU A 7 7.64 15.40 5.77
CA LEU A 7 6.48 14.53 5.52
C LEU A 7 5.75 15.06 4.30
N GLN A 8 5.50 14.21 3.31
CA GLN A 8 4.75 14.57 2.13
C GLN A 8 3.31 14.10 2.25
N ILE A 9 2.37 14.94 1.86
CA ILE A 9 0.95 14.62 1.86
C ILE A 9 0.45 14.74 0.42
N ALA A 10 -0.03 13.61 -0.11
CA ALA A 10 -0.75 13.56 -1.37
C ALA A 10 -2.25 13.60 -1.11
N TYR A 11 -3.00 14.40 -1.88
CA TYR A 11 -4.45 14.45 -1.81
C TYR A 11 -5.08 14.70 -3.19
N LEU A 12 -6.38 14.43 -3.29
CA LEU A 12 -7.18 14.70 -4.48
C LEU A 12 -7.82 16.08 -4.40
N GLU A 13 -7.66 16.86 -5.46
CA GLU A 13 -8.34 18.14 -5.66
C GLU A 13 -9.32 18.01 -6.83
N GLN A 14 -10.53 18.53 -6.65
CA GLN A 14 -11.55 18.62 -7.70
C GLN A 14 -11.79 20.09 -8.03
N GLU A 15 -11.78 20.40 -9.32
CA GLU A 15 -12.04 21.74 -9.86
C GLU A 15 -13.11 21.63 -10.95
N SER A 16 -14.14 22.47 -10.88
CA SER A 16 -15.14 22.56 -11.94
C SER A 16 -14.64 23.51 -13.02
N LEU A 17 -14.29 22.96 -14.19
CA LEU A 17 -13.90 23.72 -15.37
C LEU A 17 -15.15 24.10 -16.16
N THR A 18 -15.15 25.33 -16.67
CA THR A 18 -16.16 25.81 -17.61
C THR A 18 -15.52 25.80 -18.99
N ILE A 19 -16.05 24.97 -19.89
CA ILE A 19 -15.58 24.89 -21.27
C ILE A 19 -16.64 25.59 -22.12
N GLU A 20 -16.24 26.65 -22.82
CA GLU A 20 -17.06 27.28 -23.85
C GLU A 20 -16.99 26.38 -25.10
N ASP A 21 -18.07 25.64 -25.39
CA ASP A 21 -18.20 24.89 -26.64
C ASP A 21 -18.38 25.90 -27.78
N THR A 22 -17.43 25.94 -28.72
CA THR A 22 -17.41 26.89 -29.85
C THR A 22 -18.53 26.70 -30.86
N ASP A 23 -19.28 25.59 -30.79
CA ASP A 23 -20.26 25.22 -31.82
C ASP A 23 -21.74 25.44 -31.43
N ASP A 24 -22.09 25.59 -30.14
CA ASP A 24 -23.51 25.60 -29.73
C ASP A 24 -23.91 26.63 -28.63
N ASN A 25 -23.01 27.54 -28.21
CA ASN A 25 -23.27 28.49 -27.09
C ASN A 25 -23.70 27.83 -25.77
N ASP A 26 -23.54 26.51 -25.63
CA ASP A 26 -23.92 25.77 -24.44
C ASP A 26 -22.72 25.61 -23.49
N ILE A 27 -22.89 26.04 -22.23
CA ILE A 27 -21.81 26.04 -21.25
C ILE A 27 -21.71 24.64 -20.62
N LYS A 28 -20.73 23.83 -21.03
CA LYS A 28 -20.45 22.55 -20.36
C LYS A 28 -19.54 22.74 -19.16
N LYS A 29 -20.00 22.22 -18.02
CA LYS A 29 -19.20 22.11 -16.79
C LYS A 29 -18.59 20.72 -16.73
N GLU A 30 -17.27 20.63 -16.80
CA GLU A 30 -16.53 19.38 -16.61
C GLU A 30 -15.80 19.40 -15.26
N ASN A 31 -15.85 18.30 -14.52
CA ASN A 31 -15.05 18.17 -13.30
C ASN A 31 -13.65 17.67 -13.67
N ALA A 32 -12.63 18.50 -13.45
CA ALA A 32 -11.25 18.08 -13.52
C ALA A 32 -10.76 17.62 -12.15
N PHE A 33 -10.03 16.52 -12.14
CA PHE A 33 -9.42 15.96 -10.94
C PHE A 33 -7.92 16.12 -11.02
N TYR A 34 -7.30 16.46 -9.90
CA TYR A 34 -5.86 16.62 -9.76
C TYR A 34 -5.36 15.80 -8.59
N SER A 35 -4.24 15.11 -8.79
CA SER A 35 -3.41 14.64 -7.69
C SER A 35 -2.49 15.79 -7.29
N VAL A 36 -2.40 16.06 -5.99
CA VAL A 36 -1.64 17.21 -5.46
C VAL A 36 -0.70 16.75 -4.36
N LEU A 37 0.57 17.21 -4.41
CA LEU A 37 1.58 16.94 -3.38
C LEU A 37 1.97 18.21 -2.65
N ILE A 38 1.88 18.18 -1.31
CA ILE A 38 2.36 19.24 -0.42
C ILE A 38 3.32 18.68 0.65
N ASP A 39 4.11 19.55 1.26
CA ASP A 39 4.92 19.26 2.44
C ASP A 39 4.96 20.48 3.39
N GLY A 40 5.74 20.37 4.47
CA GLY A 40 5.94 21.45 5.46
C GLY A 40 6.69 22.67 4.95
N ASN A 41 7.40 22.56 3.83
CA ASN A 41 8.19 23.62 3.21
C ASN A 41 7.43 24.42 2.14
N CYS A 42 6.27 23.94 1.70
CA CYS A 42 5.41 24.66 0.76
C CYS A 42 5.03 26.06 1.29
N PRO A 43 5.12 27.13 0.45
CA PRO A 43 4.72 28.47 0.87
C PRO A 43 3.21 28.51 1.14
N ILE A 44 2.81 29.36 2.09
CA ILE A 44 1.41 29.56 2.43
C ILE A 44 0.92 30.75 1.64
N SER A 45 -0.06 30.53 0.77
CA SER A 45 -0.76 31.57 0.02
C SER A 45 -1.61 32.44 0.95
N HIS A 46 -2.06 33.59 0.45
CA HIS A 46 -2.92 34.53 1.20
C HIS A 46 -4.20 33.88 1.77
N ASP A 47 -4.71 32.83 1.10
CA ASP A 47 -5.91 32.09 1.51
C ASP A 47 -5.66 31.06 2.61
N GLY A 48 -4.46 31.03 3.19
CA GLY A 48 -4.06 30.05 4.22
C GLY A 48 -3.77 28.64 3.69
N ARG A 49 -3.95 28.40 2.39
CA ARG A 49 -3.60 27.14 1.72
C ARG A 49 -2.13 27.13 1.34
N ARG A 50 -1.52 25.94 1.37
CA ARG A 50 -0.15 25.73 0.89
C ARG A 50 -0.14 25.66 -0.64
N SER A 51 0.75 26.39 -1.29
CA SER A 51 0.97 26.22 -2.73
C SER A 51 1.60 24.85 -2.98
N PRO A 52 1.03 24.02 -3.86
CA PRO A 52 1.48 22.65 -4.03
C PRO A 52 2.85 22.57 -4.73
N LYS A 53 3.65 21.56 -4.35
CA LYS A 53 4.90 21.23 -5.07
C LYS A 53 4.59 20.68 -6.45
N TYR A 54 3.63 19.77 -6.51
CA TYR A 54 3.16 19.16 -7.74
C TYR A 54 1.64 19.19 -7.75
N ARG A 55 1.09 19.47 -8.94
CA ARG A 55 -0.34 19.42 -9.23
C ARG A 55 -0.50 18.78 -10.59
N ILE A 56 -0.94 17.53 -10.62
CA ILE A 56 -0.98 16.69 -11.82
C ILE A 56 -2.44 16.42 -12.17
N ARG A 57 -2.86 16.83 -13.37
CA ARG A 57 -4.21 16.53 -13.88
C ARG A 57 -4.35 15.03 -14.11
N LEU A 58 -5.40 14.45 -13.57
CA LEU A 58 -5.76 13.04 -13.73
C LEU A 58 -6.62 12.86 -14.98
N PRO A 59 -6.58 11.67 -15.62
CA PRO A 59 -7.29 11.41 -16.88
C PRO A 59 -8.82 11.32 -16.72
N GLY A 60 -9.33 11.34 -15.49
CA GLY A 60 -10.76 11.26 -15.19
C GLY A 60 -11.00 11.18 -13.68
N ASN A 61 -12.20 10.73 -13.28
CA ASN A 61 -12.52 10.51 -11.87
C ASN A 61 -11.66 9.37 -11.29
N PRO A 62 -10.78 9.66 -10.31
CA PRO A 62 -9.88 8.65 -9.75
C PRO A 62 -10.53 7.75 -8.69
N ILE A 63 -11.78 8.03 -8.28
CA ILE A 63 -12.49 7.28 -7.24
C ILE A 63 -13.20 6.10 -7.89
N LEU A 64 -12.53 4.95 -7.92
CA LEU A 64 -13.01 3.70 -8.54
C LEU A 64 -13.37 2.63 -7.50
N GLY A 65 -12.74 2.66 -6.33
CA GLY A 65 -12.89 1.70 -5.25
C GLY A 65 -13.60 2.26 -4.01
N ASP A 66 -13.20 1.73 -2.87
CA ASP A 66 -13.70 2.11 -1.54
C ASP A 66 -12.76 3.10 -0.82
N GLY A 67 -11.87 3.79 -1.57
CA GLY A 67 -11.04 4.89 -1.09
C GLY A 67 -9.59 4.51 -0.76
N LYS A 68 -9.32 3.37 -0.09
CA LYS A 68 -7.93 3.00 0.28
C LYS A 68 -7.03 2.79 -0.95
N SER A 69 -7.49 1.97 -1.89
CA SER A 69 -6.78 1.70 -3.14
C SER A 69 -6.68 2.96 -4.02
N ASP A 70 -7.72 3.79 -4.06
CA ASP A 70 -7.72 5.07 -4.78
C ASP A 70 -6.67 6.04 -4.22
N ASN A 71 -6.55 6.12 -2.88
CA ASN A 71 -5.54 6.93 -2.20
C ASN A 71 -4.12 6.44 -2.51
N GLN A 72 -3.88 5.14 -2.41
CA GLN A 72 -2.57 4.55 -2.73
C GLN A 72 -2.17 4.83 -4.18
N ASN A 73 -3.08 4.64 -5.13
CA ASN A 73 -2.83 4.89 -6.56
C ASN A 73 -2.56 6.37 -6.86
N THR A 74 -3.29 7.26 -6.20
CA THR A 74 -3.10 8.72 -6.34
C THR A 74 -1.75 9.18 -5.80
N ALA A 75 -1.30 8.59 -4.67
CA ALA A 75 -0.02 8.90 -4.05
C ALA A 75 1.17 8.28 -4.80
N LEU A 76 0.97 7.14 -5.46
CA LEU A 76 2.02 6.40 -6.18
C LEU A 76 2.71 7.26 -7.24
N ILE A 77 2.05 8.26 -7.83
CA ILE A 77 2.68 9.15 -8.83
C ILE A 77 3.93 9.86 -8.28
N TYR A 78 3.99 10.06 -6.96
CA TYR A 78 5.07 10.76 -6.28
C TYR A 78 6.13 9.86 -5.66
N TYR A 79 5.96 8.53 -5.66
CA TYR A 79 6.96 7.64 -5.07
C TYR A 79 8.29 7.79 -5.83
N ARG A 80 9.40 7.83 -5.09
CA ARG A 80 10.75 7.81 -5.65
C ARG A 80 11.58 6.86 -4.79
N GLY A 81 11.80 5.65 -5.28
CA GLY A 81 12.50 4.59 -4.56
C GLY A 81 12.30 3.22 -5.21
N GLU A 82 13.20 2.30 -4.91
CA GLU A 82 13.16 0.92 -5.43
C GLU A 82 12.19 0.06 -4.62
N TYR A 83 12.05 0.35 -3.33
CA TYR A 83 11.15 -0.35 -2.42
C TYR A 83 10.10 0.59 -1.86
N LEU A 84 8.90 0.06 -1.68
CA LEU A 84 7.76 0.77 -1.10
C LEU A 84 7.26 -0.03 0.11
N GLN A 85 7.26 0.58 1.28
CA GLN A 85 6.54 0.04 2.41
C GLN A 85 5.16 0.68 2.48
N LEU A 86 4.14 -0.15 2.63
CA LEU A 86 2.78 0.30 2.82
C LEU A 86 2.45 0.15 4.32
N ILE A 87 1.87 1.18 4.93
CA ILE A 87 1.56 1.26 6.38
C ILE A 87 0.16 1.85 6.57
N ASP A 88 -0.67 1.23 7.43
CA ASP A 88 -1.96 1.78 7.83
C ASP A 88 -1.79 2.95 8.81
N ALA A 89 -2.78 3.86 8.84
CA ALA A 89 -2.75 5.01 9.76
C ALA A 89 -2.75 4.65 11.25
N ASN A 90 -3.13 3.42 11.61
CA ASN A 90 -3.12 2.88 12.96
C ASN A 90 -1.90 1.97 13.25
N GLN A 91 -0.90 1.99 12.38
CA GLN A 91 0.33 1.23 12.52
C GLN A 91 1.52 2.12 12.80
N ASP A 92 2.46 1.59 13.57
CA ASP A 92 3.74 2.25 13.82
C ASP A 92 4.85 1.22 14.08
N ASN A 93 6.09 1.61 13.78
CA ASN A 93 7.26 0.79 14.03
C ASN A 93 7.92 1.19 15.34
N TYR A 94 8.34 0.19 16.12
CA TYR A 94 9.26 0.42 17.22
C TYR A 94 10.65 0.78 16.67
N LEU A 95 11.43 1.54 17.43
CA LEU A 95 12.77 1.97 17.02
C LEU A 95 13.69 0.78 16.69
N GLU A 96 13.55 -0.31 17.45
CA GLU A 96 14.29 -1.56 17.29
C GLU A 96 13.95 -2.30 16.00
N GLU A 97 12.78 -2.03 15.41
CA GLU A 97 12.38 -2.60 14.12
C GLU A 97 13.02 -1.81 12.97
N CYS A 98 13.21 -0.50 13.13
CA CYS A 98 13.86 0.34 12.13
C CYS A 98 15.31 -0.11 11.80
N ILE A 99 16.06 -0.59 12.79
CA ILE A 99 17.43 -1.11 12.56
C ILE A 99 17.46 -2.41 11.75
N LYS A 100 16.33 -3.13 11.69
CA LYS A 100 16.21 -4.40 10.95
C LYS A 100 15.86 -4.20 9.48
N ILE A 101 15.44 -2.99 9.08
CA ILE A 101 15.05 -2.69 7.69
C ILE A 101 16.12 -3.10 6.68
N ARG A 102 17.41 -2.93 7.00
CA ARG A 102 18.50 -3.42 6.15
C ARG A 102 18.40 -4.91 5.85
N SER A 103 18.12 -5.72 6.87
CA SER A 103 17.98 -7.18 6.70
C SER A 103 16.74 -7.52 5.88
N VAL A 104 15.63 -6.82 6.12
CA VAL A 104 14.38 -7.01 5.36
C VAL A 104 14.58 -6.67 3.88
N LEU A 105 15.29 -5.58 3.56
CA LEU A 105 15.62 -5.23 2.17
C LEU A 105 16.55 -6.26 1.52
N GLY A 106 17.43 -6.91 2.30
CA GLY A 106 18.26 -8.02 1.82
C GLY A 106 17.45 -9.24 1.35
N GLU A 107 16.21 -9.40 1.83
CA GLU A 107 15.34 -10.52 1.44
C GLU A 107 14.86 -10.46 -0.01
N PHE A 108 15.00 -9.29 -0.67
CA PHE A 108 14.72 -9.13 -2.09
C PHE A 108 15.76 -9.81 -2.98
N GLU A 109 16.91 -10.20 -2.42
CA GLU A 109 17.96 -10.96 -3.11
C GLU A 109 18.63 -10.19 -4.27
N GLU A 110 18.59 -8.85 -4.22
CA GLU A 110 19.12 -7.92 -5.23
C GLU A 110 20.46 -7.28 -4.80
N THR A 111 21.08 -7.76 -3.72
CA THR A 111 22.28 -7.15 -3.13
C THR A 111 23.56 -7.39 -3.93
N THR A 112 23.56 -8.37 -4.82
CA THR A 112 24.72 -8.69 -5.67
C THR A 112 24.40 -8.23 -7.09
N PRO A 113 25.15 -7.26 -7.65
CA PRO A 113 24.95 -6.87 -9.03
C PRO A 113 25.23 -8.06 -9.95
N PRO A 114 24.47 -8.23 -11.04
CA PRO A 114 24.76 -9.30 -11.98
C PRO A 114 26.15 -9.08 -12.60
N ASP A 115 26.98 -10.14 -12.62
CA ASP A 115 28.32 -10.13 -13.24
C ASP A 115 28.28 -9.89 -14.77
N ARG A 116 27.08 -9.90 -15.35
CA ARG A 116 26.84 -9.75 -16.79
C ARG A 116 25.84 -8.63 -17.04
N SER A 117 25.93 -8.05 -18.24
CA SER A 117 24.99 -7.03 -18.69
C SER A 117 23.53 -7.54 -18.56
N PRO A 118 22.61 -6.72 -18.03
CA PRO A 118 21.19 -7.08 -17.92
C PRO A 118 20.50 -7.26 -19.29
N TYR A 119 21.15 -6.84 -20.37
CA TYR A 119 20.68 -7.05 -21.76
C TYR A 119 21.26 -8.30 -22.41
N ALA A 120 22.19 -9.00 -21.75
CA ALA A 120 22.63 -10.30 -22.20
C ALA A 120 21.50 -11.31 -21.96
N GLN A 121 21.30 -12.25 -22.89
CA GLN A 121 20.40 -13.39 -22.67
C GLN A 121 20.97 -14.25 -21.54
N THR A 122 20.53 -13.98 -20.32
CA THR A 122 20.83 -14.80 -19.15
C THR A 122 19.54 -15.43 -18.67
N GLU A 123 19.53 -16.76 -18.60
CA GLU A 123 18.54 -17.53 -17.86
C GLU A 123 18.73 -17.24 -16.36
N SER A 124 18.15 -16.15 -15.86
CA SER A 124 17.96 -16.00 -14.42
C SER A 124 16.97 -17.07 -13.99
N ASN A 125 17.48 -18.22 -13.51
CA ASN A 125 16.66 -19.34 -13.06
C ASN A 125 15.86 -19.05 -11.78
N LYS A 126 16.03 -17.87 -11.17
CA LYS A 126 15.32 -17.50 -9.94
C LYS A 126 14.32 -16.39 -10.22
N SER A 127 13.04 -16.69 -9.93
CA SER A 127 11.97 -15.69 -9.91
C SER A 127 12.32 -14.54 -8.94
N PRO A 128 12.11 -13.27 -9.32
CA PRO A 128 12.37 -12.13 -8.44
C PRO A 128 11.44 -12.14 -7.23
N VAL A 129 11.88 -11.57 -6.11
CA VAL A 129 11.00 -11.36 -4.95
C VAL A 129 10.25 -10.05 -5.18
N ALA A 130 8.94 -10.13 -5.32
CA ALA A 130 8.11 -8.95 -5.53
C ALA A 130 7.68 -8.29 -4.21
N ILE A 131 7.46 -9.11 -3.17
CA ILE A 131 6.93 -8.68 -1.89
C ILE A 131 7.64 -9.44 -0.77
N VAL A 132 8.09 -8.72 0.25
CA VAL A 132 8.59 -9.26 1.52
C VAL A 132 7.62 -8.84 2.58
N GLY A 133 6.88 -9.80 3.11
CA GLY A 133 5.94 -9.51 4.17
C GLY A 133 6.44 -9.81 5.55
N ALA A 134 5.80 -9.18 6.52
CA ALA A 134 6.17 -9.26 7.91
C ALA A 134 4.94 -9.37 8.80
N ARG A 135 5.17 -9.68 10.07
CA ARG A 135 4.08 -9.88 11.03
C ARG A 135 3.59 -8.57 11.64
N GLU A 136 2.32 -8.53 11.96
CA GLU A 136 1.70 -7.48 12.77
C GLU A 136 1.70 -7.90 14.24
N TYR A 137 1.80 -6.92 15.14
CA TYR A 137 1.60 -7.09 16.58
C TYR A 137 0.46 -6.20 17.07
N ILE A 138 -0.59 -6.79 17.63
CA ILE A 138 -1.77 -6.05 18.07
C ILE A 138 -1.55 -5.55 19.51
N PHE A 139 -1.06 -4.32 19.67
CA PHE A 139 -0.71 -3.82 21.02
C PHE A 139 -1.92 -3.41 21.87
N SER A 140 -3.13 -3.40 21.30
CA SER A 140 -4.38 -3.12 22.01
C SER A 140 -4.96 -4.35 22.73
N GLU A 141 -4.21 -5.45 22.80
CA GLU A 141 -4.47 -6.61 23.64
C GLU A 141 -4.67 -6.19 25.13
N ASN A 142 -5.66 -6.78 25.84
CA ASN A 142 -6.15 -6.48 27.21
C ASN A 142 -7.51 -5.78 27.38
N VAL A 143 -8.33 -5.59 26.33
CA VAL A 143 -9.71 -5.08 26.51
C VAL A 143 -10.71 -6.23 26.70
N GLY A 144 -10.40 -7.16 27.61
CA GLY A 144 -11.24 -8.30 27.97
C GLY A 144 -11.18 -9.50 27.01
N ILE A 145 -11.86 -10.60 27.39
CA ILE A 145 -11.75 -11.93 26.77
C ILE A 145 -12.02 -11.91 25.25
N LEU A 146 -12.99 -11.11 24.79
CA LEU A 146 -13.31 -11.00 23.36
C LEU A 146 -12.16 -10.35 22.58
N GLY A 147 -11.51 -9.34 23.17
CA GLY A 147 -10.34 -8.70 22.61
C GLY A 147 -9.16 -9.66 22.52
N ASP A 148 -8.94 -10.45 23.57
CA ASP A 148 -7.84 -11.44 23.62
C ASP A 148 -8.01 -12.53 22.54
N VAL A 149 -9.23 -13.04 22.34
CA VAL A 149 -9.53 -14.02 21.28
C VAL A 149 -9.36 -13.40 19.89
N ALA A 150 -9.83 -12.16 19.70
CA ALA A 150 -9.70 -11.46 18.41
C ALA A 150 -8.23 -11.20 18.05
N ALA A 151 -7.44 -10.72 19.01
CA ALA A 151 -6.01 -10.49 18.84
C ALA A 151 -5.25 -11.80 18.58
N GLY A 152 -5.52 -12.86 19.34
CA GLY A 152 -4.92 -14.19 19.12
C GLY A 152 -5.23 -14.77 17.74
N LYS A 153 -6.43 -14.53 17.20
CA LYS A 153 -6.78 -14.87 15.81
C LYS A 153 -5.92 -14.09 14.81
N GLU A 154 -5.81 -12.76 14.97
CA GLU A 154 -5.01 -11.91 14.07
C GLU A 154 -3.52 -12.29 14.14
N GLN A 155 -2.99 -12.54 15.33
CA GLN A 155 -1.62 -12.99 15.53
C GLN A 155 -1.35 -14.34 14.85
N THR A 156 -2.24 -15.32 15.02
CA THR A 156 -2.12 -16.64 14.38
C THR A 156 -2.14 -16.52 12.86
N PHE A 157 -3.05 -15.70 12.33
CA PHE A 157 -3.13 -15.44 10.91
C PHE A 157 -1.86 -14.75 10.38
N GLY A 158 -1.38 -13.70 11.05
CA GLY A 158 -0.22 -12.90 10.64
C GLY A 158 1.14 -13.58 10.82
N THR A 159 1.19 -14.71 11.54
CA THR A 159 2.43 -15.47 11.80
C THR A 159 2.36 -16.88 11.23
N LEU A 160 1.81 -17.84 11.97
CA LEU A 160 1.83 -19.26 11.63
C LEU A 160 1.22 -19.53 10.25
N THR A 161 0.06 -18.94 9.95
CA THR A 161 -0.58 -19.10 8.63
C THR A 161 0.29 -18.49 7.53
N GLN A 162 0.77 -17.25 7.69
CA GLN A 162 1.65 -16.62 6.69
C GLN A 162 2.94 -17.43 6.46
N ARG A 163 3.55 -17.97 7.51
CA ARG A 163 4.77 -18.79 7.42
C ARG A 163 4.53 -20.05 6.60
N ILE A 164 3.46 -20.78 6.88
CA ILE A 164 3.11 -22.00 6.15
C ILE A 164 2.82 -21.65 4.69
N MET A 165 2.01 -20.62 4.44
CA MET A 165 1.66 -20.18 3.08
C MET A 165 2.89 -19.72 2.29
N ALA A 166 3.85 -19.03 2.92
CA ALA A 166 5.08 -18.61 2.27
C ALA A 166 5.97 -19.79 1.91
N THR A 167 6.03 -20.81 2.78
CA THR A 167 6.83 -22.03 2.56
C THR A 167 6.33 -22.82 1.35
N ILE A 168 5.02 -22.93 1.17
CA ILE A 168 4.42 -23.60 0.02
C ILE A 168 4.28 -22.69 -1.22
N GLY A 169 4.69 -21.42 -1.12
CA GLY A 169 4.56 -20.43 -2.21
C GLY A 169 3.13 -19.92 -2.46
N GLY A 170 2.19 -20.14 -1.53
CA GLY A 170 0.80 -19.69 -1.61
C GLY A 170 0.51 -18.35 -0.91
N ARG A 171 1.50 -17.74 -0.24
CA ARG A 171 1.31 -16.46 0.48
C ARG A 171 0.98 -15.31 -0.47
N LEU A 172 -0.12 -14.61 -0.21
CA LEU A 172 -0.47 -13.37 -0.89
C LEU A 172 -0.08 -12.13 -0.07
N HIS A 173 -0.29 -10.95 -0.63
CA HIS A 173 -0.16 -9.68 0.07
C HIS A 173 -1.45 -9.41 0.86
N TYR A 174 -1.37 -9.45 2.18
CA TYR A 174 -2.52 -9.24 3.07
C TYR A 174 -2.51 -7.83 3.67
N GLY A 175 -1.95 -6.88 2.93
CA GLY A 175 -1.75 -5.52 3.36
C GLY A 175 -0.46 -5.38 4.17
N HIS A 176 -0.50 -4.42 5.08
CA HIS A 176 0.65 -3.90 5.79
C HIS A 176 1.15 -4.86 6.88
N PRO A 177 2.44 -4.81 7.31
CA PRO A 177 3.48 -3.85 6.96
C PRO A 177 4.40 -4.35 5.83
N ASP A 178 3.86 -5.10 4.87
CA ASP A 178 4.65 -5.65 3.76
C ASP A 178 5.44 -4.57 3.00
N ILE A 179 6.63 -4.95 2.55
CA ILE A 179 7.50 -4.16 1.70
C ILE A 179 7.42 -4.74 0.28
N LEU A 180 7.28 -3.87 -0.71
CA LEU A 180 7.11 -4.23 -2.11
C LEU A 180 8.31 -3.73 -2.91
N ASN A 181 8.75 -4.52 -3.90
CA ASN A 181 9.63 -4.04 -4.96
C ASN A 181 8.80 -3.11 -5.86
N ALA A 182 8.98 -1.80 -5.69
CA ALA A 182 8.17 -0.78 -6.33
C ALA A 182 8.30 -0.89 -7.85
N THR A 183 9.51 -1.05 -8.37
CA THR A 183 9.78 -1.20 -9.81
C THR A 183 9.04 -2.39 -10.41
N PHE A 184 9.10 -3.54 -9.75
CA PHE A 184 8.38 -4.75 -10.18
C PHE A 184 6.87 -4.49 -10.22
N MET A 185 6.31 -3.98 -9.13
CA MET A 185 4.87 -3.82 -8.95
C MET A 185 4.28 -2.73 -9.85
N THR A 186 4.92 -1.56 -9.95
CA THR A 186 4.38 -0.42 -10.70
C THR A 186 4.34 -0.69 -12.20
N THR A 187 5.30 -1.45 -12.73
CA THR A 187 5.32 -1.87 -14.14
C THR A 187 4.33 -3.00 -14.46
N ARG A 188 3.67 -3.58 -13.44
CA ARG A 188 2.77 -4.74 -13.58
C ARG A 188 1.35 -4.47 -13.12
N GLY A 189 1.01 -3.21 -12.88
CA GLY A 189 -0.35 -2.79 -12.56
C GLY A 189 -0.51 -2.23 -11.15
N GLY A 190 0.58 -1.83 -10.51
CA GLY A 190 0.56 -1.07 -9.26
C GLY A 190 0.53 -1.94 -8.01
N VAL A 191 0.35 -1.26 -6.88
CA VAL A 191 0.39 -1.87 -5.54
C VAL A 191 -0.99 -2.19 -4.97
N SER A 192 -2.05 -1.78 -5.67
CA SER A 192 -3.42 -2.00 -5.25
C SER A 192 -4.39 -1.91 -6.42
N LYS A 193 -5.54 -2.58 -6.30
CA LYS A 193 -6.59 -2.58 -7.32
C LYS A 193 -7.85 -1.91 -6.80
N ALA A 194 -8.27 -0.84 -7.46
CA ALA A 194 -9.46 -0.08 -7.11
C ALA A 194 -10.63 -0.46 -8.01
N GLN A 195 -11.51 -1.34 -7.52
CA GLN A 195 -12.80 -1.59 -8.15
C GLN A 195 -13.85 -1.89 -7.08
N LYS A 196 -14.83 -1.00 -6.97
CA LYS A 196 -15.91 -1.10 -6.00
C LYS A 196 -16.64 -2.45 -6.11
N GLY A 197 -16.84 -3.11 -4.97
CA GLY A 197 -17.57 -4.39 -4.86
C GLY A 197 -16.82 -5.62 -5.39
N LEU A 198 -15.85 -5.47 -6.31
CA LEU A 198 -15.04 -6.59 -6.79
C LEU A 198 -13.77 -6.77 -5.94
N HIS A 199 -13.04 -5.68 -5.68
CA HIS A 199 -11.79 -5.70 -4.93
C HIS A 199 -12.00 -5.34 -3.47
N LEU A 200 -12.85 -6.10 -2.76
CA LEU A 200 -13.10 -5.92 -1.32
C LEU A 200 -11.85 -6.10 -0.45
N ASN A 201 -10.86 -6.82 -0.97
CA ASN A 201 -9.53 -6.98 -0.38
C ASN A 201 -8.46 -6.63 -1.41
N GLU A 202 -8.33 -5.33 -1.66
CA GLU A 202 -7.50 -4.73 -2.71
C GLU A 202 -6.03 -5.17 -2.68
N ASP A 203 -5.49 -5.42 -1.48
CA ASP A 203 -4.10 -5.81 -1.26
C ASP A 203 -3.82 -7.22 -1.81
N ILE A 204 -4.79 -8.14 -1.68
CA ILE A 204 -4.67 -9.53 -2.15
C ILE A 204 -4.44 -9.58 -3.67
N TYR A 205 -5.10 -8.69 -4.41
CA TYR A 205 -4.95 -8.62 -5.86
C TYR A 205 -3.55 -8.18 -6.29
N ALA A 206 -2.85 -7.38 -5.48
CA ALA A 206 -1.45 -7.08 -5.71
C ALA A 206 -0.59 -8.34 -5.54
N GLY A 207 -0.86 -9.16 -4.51
CA GLY A 207 -0.22 -10.45 -4.34
C GLY A 207 -0.48 -11.43 -5.49
N MET A 208 -1.72 -11.53 -5.96
CA MET A 208 -2.09 -12.36 -7.11
C MET A 208 -1.38 -11.90 -8.38
N ASN A 209 -1.32 -10.59 -8.61
CA ASN A 209 -0.59 -10.02 -9.76
C ASN A 209 0.90 -10.36 -9.69
N ALA A 210 1.51 -10.25 -8.51
CA ALA A 210 2.91 -10.60 -8.32
C ALA A 210 3.18 -12.05 -8.75
N PHE A 211 2.37 -13.00 -8.31
CA PHE A 211 2.49 -14.40 -8.73
C PHE A 211 2.24 -14.62 -10.22
N GLN A 212 1.17 -14.06 -10.77
CA GLN A 212 0.84 -14.19 -12.20
C GLN A 212 1.93 -13.62 -13.11
N ARG A 213 2.74 -12.69 -12.60
CA ARG A 213 3.86 -12.08 -13.34
C ARG A 213 5.22 -12.68 -13.00
N GLY A 214 5.23 -13.85 -12.36
CA GLY A 214 6.44 -14.63 -12.07
C GLY A 214 7.25 -14.12 -10.88
N GLY A 215 6.69 -13.23 -10.06
CA GLY A 215 7.29 -12.80 -8.80
C GLY A 215 7.02 -13.80 -7.69
N ARG A 216 7.85 -13.78 -6.64
CA ARG A 216 7.69 -14.53 -5.40
C ARG A 216 7.34 -13.60 -4.25
N ILE A 217 6.69 -14.16 -3.24
CA ILE A 217 6.34 -13.46 -2.02
C ILE A 217 7.00 -14.20 -0.85
N LYS A 218 7.83 -13.49 -0.08
CA LYS A 218 8.51 -14.02 1.11
C LYS A 218 7.80 -13.55 2.39
N HIS A 219 8.09 -14.22 3.49
CA HIS A 219 7.63 -13.83 4.82
C HIS A 219 8.80 -13.87 5.80
N VAL A 220 8.94 -12.82 6.60
CA VAL A 220 9.92 -12.73 7.68
C VAL A 220 9.21 -12.53 9.02
N GLU A 221 9.79 -13.13 10.07
CA GLU A 221 9.23 -13.06 11.42
C GLU A 221 10.07 -12.23 12.39
N TYR A 222 11.31 -11.93 12.01
CA TYR A 222 12.21 -11.14 12.85
C TYR A 222 11.86 -9.64 12.84
N PHE A 223 11.09 -9.17 11.86
CA PHE A 223 10.57 -7.81 11.76
C PHE A 223 9.05 -7.81 12.06
N GLN A 224 8.59 -6.82 12.81
CA GLN A 224 7.17 -6.65 13.12
C GLN A 224 6.75 -5.17 13.12
N CYS A 225 5.48 -4.91 12.85
CA CYS A 225 4.89 -3.58 13.00
C CYS A 225 3.75 -3.62 14.03
N GLY A 226 3.70 -2.64 14.92
CA GLY A 226 2.63 -2.51 15.90
C GLY A 226 1.36 -2.00 15.23
N LYS A 227 0.19 -2.55 15.58
CA LYS A 227 -1.10 -2.14 15.05
C LYS A 227 -2.11 -1.94 16.16
N GLY A 228 -2.70 -0.75 16.22
CA GLY A 228 -3.76 -0.44 17.18
C GLY A 228 -5.09 -0.91 16.62
N ARG A 229 -5.83 -1.73 17.37
CA ARG A 229 -7.17 -2.19 16.96
C ARG A 229 -8.22 -1.73 17.95
N ASP A 230 -9.34 -1.25 17.42
CA ASP A 230 -10.56 -1.17 18.21
C ASP A 230 -11.16 -2.58 18.31
N LEU A 231 -11.24 -3.09 19.54
CA LEU A 231 -11.68 -4.46 19.84
C LEU A 231 -13.17 -4.52 20.23
N GLY A 232 -13.95 -3.49 19.90
CA GLY A 232 -15.41 -3.54 19.96
C GLY A 232 -16.00 -4.59 19.02
N PHE A 233 -17.16 -5.15 19.39
CA PHE A 233 -17.81 -6.25 18.65
C PHE A 233 -18.03 -5.93 17.16
N GLY A 234 -18.45 -4.71 16.82
CA GLY A 234 -18.64 -4.29 15.42
C GLY A 234 -17.33 -4.27 14.61
N SER A 235 -16.23 -3.86 15.24
CA SER A 235 -14.90 -3.83 14.64
C SER A 235 -14.36 -5.25 14.40
N VAL A 236 -14.57 -6.15 15.37
CA VAL A 236 -14.27 -7.58 15.23
C VAL A 236 -15.09 -8.23 14.12
N LEU A 237 -16.40 -7.93 14.05
CA LEU A 237 -17.28 -8.45 13.00
C LEU A 237 -16.84 -7.99 11.62
N ASN A 238 -16.53 -6.70 11.44
CA ASN A 238 -16.03 -6.17 10.17
C ASN A 238 -14.74 -6.85 9.72
N PHE A 239 -13.81 -7.13 10.64
CA PHE A 239 -12.60 -7.87 10.34
C PHE A 239 -12.90 -9.31 9.89
N VAL A 240 -13.76 -10.03 10.63
CA VAL A 240 -14.18 -11.40 10.29
C VAL A 240 -14.87 -11.43 8.92
N THR A 241 -15.76 -10.47 8.64
CA THR A 241 -16.43 -10.35 7.34
C THR A 241 -15.42 -10.09 6.24
N LYS A 242 -14.45 -9.17 6.42
CA LYS A 242 -13.40 -8.91 5.43
C LYS A 242 -12.58 -10.17 5.14
N ILE A 243 -12.30 -10.97 6.16
CA ILE A 243 -11.65 -12.28 5.99
C ILE A 243 -12.53 -13.23 5.19
N GLY A 244 -13.80 -13.39 5.60
CA GLY A 244 -14.74 -14.34 4.98
C GLY A 244 -15.17 -13.98 3.56
N SER A 245 -15.11 -12.70 3.17
CA SER A 245 -15.55 -12.21 1.87
C SER A 245 -14.49 -12.25 0.76
N GLY A 246 -13.31 -12.85 1.00
CA GLY A 246 -12.31 -12.90 -0.07
C GLY A 246 -10.89 -13.32 0.31
N MET A 247 -10.62 -13.72 1.56
CA MET A 247 -9.38 -14.46 1.83
C MET A 247 -9.60 -15.91 1.43
N GLY A 248 -9.48 -16.19 0.13
CA GLY A 248 -9.47 -17.56 -0.37
C GLY A 248 -8.41 -18.37 0.37
N PHE A 249 -8.86 -19.42 1.05
CA PHE A 249 -8.06 -20.63 1.26
C PHE A 249 -8.20 -21.50 0.01
#